data_AF-A0A172UB29-F1
#
_entry.id   AF-A0A172UB29-F1
#
_cell.length_a   1.000
_cell.length_b   1.000
_cell.length_c   1.000
_cell.angle_alpha   90.00
_cell.angle_beta   90.00
_cell.angle_gamma   90.00
#
_symmetry.space_group_name_H-M   'P 1'
#
loop_
_entity.id
_entity.type
_entity.pdbx_description
1 polymer ?
#
loop_
_entity_poly.entity_id
_entity_poly.type
_entity_poly.pdbx_seq_one_letter_code
_entity_poly.pdbx_strand_id
1 'polypeptide(L)'
;MIAEFIHYLGTRTNPGARRLGYAGEAAALEARHRRCREAWLPHLAATRAALLRAAELAHPNSGDALLVGGGSVHDLPLAELMDRFDRIVLLDIAFGVEARRFGQTLAEAVAAMPPRRHRHRRLAGKTPQPAARRIA
;
A
#
# COMPACT_ATOMS: atom_id res chain seq x y z
N MET A 1 12.83 -23.76 12.23
CA MET A 1 12.83 -23.18 13.59
C MET A 1 13.76 -21.99 13.75
N ILE A 2 15.04 -22.06 13.37
CA ILE A 2 16.00 -20.94 13.56
C ILE A 2 15.66 -19.73 12.66
N ALA A 3 15.38 -19.96 11.39
CA ALA A 3 15.04 -18.87 10.45
C ALA A 3 13.75 -18.15 10.86
N GLU A 4 12.72 -18.92 11.24
CA GLU A 4 11.46 -18.40 11.78
C GLU A 4 11.69 -17.59 13.05
N PHE A 5 12.57 -18.05 13.96
CA PHE A 5 12.90 -17.29 15.16
C PHE A 5 13.53 -15.93 14.83
N ILE A 6 14.46 -15.88 13.86
CA ILE A 6 15.05 -14.61 13.40
C ILE A 6 13.98 -13.68 12.82
N HIS A 7 13.08 -14.19 11.98
CA HIS A 7 11.99 -13.41 11.41
C HIS A 7 10.99 -12.94 12.48
N TYR A 8 10.72 -13.76 13.49
CA TYR A 8 9.83 -13.44 14.62
C TYR A 8 10.35 -12.24 15.44
N LEU A 9 11.66 -12.20 15.70
CA LEU A 9 12.30 -11.07 16.38
C LEU A 9 12.21 -9.77 15.56
N GLY A 10 12.30 -9.88 14.23
CA GLY A 10 12.20 -8.75 13.31
C GLY A 10 10.78 -8.24 13.07
N THR A 11 9.76 -9.03 13.42
CA THR A 11 8.35 -8.73 13.16
C THR A 11 7.82 -7.68 14.13
N ARG A 12 7.23 -6.59 13.60
CA ARG A 12 6.50 -5.59 14.38
C ARG A 12 5.02 -5.90 14.37
N THR A 13 4.41 -5.94 15.55
CA THR A 13 2.96 -6.14 15.74
C THR A 13 2.59 -5.63 17.14
N ASN A 14 1.33 -5.33 17.38
CA ASN A 14 0.86 -4.92 18.71
C ASN A 14 0.89 -6.13 19.69
N PRO A 15 0.91 -5.88 21.02
CA PRO A 15 1.01 -6.97 22.01
C PRO A 15 -0.14 -7.99 21.94
N GLY A 16 -1.36 -7.54 21.62
CA GLY A 16 -2.53 -8.42 21.48
C GLY A 16 -2.36 -9.39 20.32
N ALA A 17 -1.99 -8.89 19.15
CA ALA A 17 -1.72 -9.69 17.97
C ALA A 17 -0.52 -10.62 18.15
N ARG A 18 0.52 -10.19 18.89
CA ARG A 18 1.63 -11.08 19.27
C ARG A 18 1.15 -12.25 20.12
N ARG A 19 0.31 -12.00 21.13
CA ARG A 19 -0.28 -13.05 21.98
C ARG A 19 -1.16 -14.02 21.20
N LEU A 20 -1.83 -13.53 20.16
CA LEU A 20 -2.64 -14.35 19.25
C LEU A 20 -1.81 -15.14 18.23
N GLY A 21 -0.48 -14.98 18.20
CA GLY A 21 0.42 -15.76 17.33
C GLY A 21 0.70 -15.15 15.96
N TYR A 22 0.16 -13.97 15.63
CA TYR A 22 0.35 -13.35 14.30
C TYR A 22 1.81 -13.04 13.97
N ALA A 23 2.64 -12.73 14.98
CA ALA A 23 4.08 -12.58 14.76
C ALA A 23 4.76 -13.90 14.36
N GLY A 24 4.29 -15.03 14.91
CA GLY A 24 4.76 -16.37 14.55
C GLY A 24 4.36 -16.73 13.12
N GLU A 25 3.10 -16.47 12.76
CA GLU A 25 2.61 -16.71 11.40
C GLU A 25 3.34 -15.87 10.35
N ALA A 26 3.55 -14.57 10.62
CA ALA A 26 4.32 -13.71 9.73
C ALA A 26 5.76 -14.21 9.54
N ALA A 27 6.40 -14.68 10.62
CA ALA A 27 7.74 -15.24 10.56
C ALA A 27 7.79 -16.58 9.81
N ALA A 28 6.78 -17.43 9.99
CA ALA A 28 6.65 -18.69 9.25
C ALA A 28 6.41 -18.45 7.76
N LEU A 29 5.65 -17.42 7.40
CA LEU A 29 5.43 -17.01 6.01
C LEU A 29 6.74 -16.57 5.35
N GLU A 30 7.53 -15.75 6.04
CA GLU A 30 8.85 -15.31 5.54
C GLU A 30 9.81 -16.49 5.33
N ALA A 31 9.90 -17.39 6.31
CA ALA A 31 10.73 -18.59 6.17
C ALA A 31 10.25 -19.51 5.04
N ARG A 32 8.93 -19.62 4.83
CA ARG A 32 8.36 -20.40 3.72
C ARG A 32 8.63 -19.74 2.37
N HIS A 33 8.48 -18.43 2.26
CA HIS A 33 8.83 -17.69 1.04
C HIS A 33 10.29 -17.94 0.65
N ARG A 34 11.22 -17.90 1.61
CA ARG A 34 12.63 -18.20 1.36
C ARG A 34 12.88 -19.64 0.88
N ARG A 35 12.27 -20.63 1.54
CA ARG A 35 12.44 -22.06 1.19
C ARG A 35 11.80 -22.43 -0.14
N CYS A 36 10.65 -21.85 -0.45
CA CYS A 36 9.83 -22.20 -1.61
C CYS A 36 9.87 -21.12 -2.70
N ARG A 37 10.89 -20.24 -2.69
CA ARG A 37 10.94 -19.04 -3.52
C ARG A 37 10.67 -19.32 -5.00
N GLU A 38 11.32 -20.33 -5.56
CA GLU A 38 11.16 -20.69 -6.98
C GLU A 38 9.75 -21.16 -7.32
N ALA A 39 9.19 -22.06 -6.50
CA ALA A 39 7.81 -22.50 -6.63
C ALA A 39 6.81 -21.36 -6.43
N TRP A 40 7.22 -20.29 -5.72
CA TRP A 40 6.40 -19.13 -5.43
C TRP A 40 6.41 -18.07 -6.53
N LEU A 41 7.47 -18.00 -7.34
CA LEU A 41 7.62 -16.97 -8.39
C LEU A 41 6.39 -16.80 -9.29
N PRO A 42 5.74 -17.87 -9.80
CA PRO A 42 4.58 -17.70 -10.69
C PRO A 42 3.40 -17.02 -10.00
N HIS A 43 3.13 -17.34 -8.73
CA HIS A 43 2.02 -16.71 -8.03
C HIS A 43 2.35 -15.28 -7.61
N LEU A 44 3.60 -14.99 -7.21
CA LEU A 44 4.01 -13.62 -6.88
C LEU A 44 3.84 -12.71 -8.10
N ALA A 45 4.23 -13.21 -9.29
CA ALA A 45 4.01 -12.51 -10.55
C ALA A 45 2.51 -12.32 -10.86
N ALA A 46 1.68 -13.34 -10.63
CA ALA A 46 0.24 -13.26 -10.83
C ALA A 46 -0.43 -12.23 -9.90
N THR A 47 -0.05 -12.19 -8.61
CA THR A 47 -0.54 -11.20 -7.64
C THR A 47 -0.13 -9.79 -8.04
N ARG A 48 1.15 -9.58 -8.41
CA ARG A 48 1.62 -8.27 -8.90
C ARG A 48 0.82 -7.81 -10.12
N ALA A 49 0.62 -8.68 -11.11
CA ALA A 49 -0.16 -8.35 -12.30
C ALA A 49 -1.63 -8.05 -11.96
N ALA A 50 -2.23 -8.76 -11.01
CA ALA A 50 -3.58 -8.49 -10.55
C ALA A 50 -3.70 -7.12 -9.86
N LEU A 51 -2.72 -6.76 -9.00
CA LEU A 51 -2.66 -5.45 -8.36
C LEU A 51 -2.49 -4.32 -9.36
N LEU A 52 -1.65 -4.50 -10.39
CA LEU A 52 -1.47 -3.50 -11.44
C LEU A 52 -2.74 -3.31 -12.29
N ARG A 53 -3.41 -4.40 -12.67
CA ARG A 53 -4.72 -4.30 -13.36
C ARG A 53 -5.77 -3.62 -12.49
N ALA A 54 -5.81 -3.93 -11.19
CA ALA A 54 -6.72 -3.25 -10.27
C ALA A 54 -6.39 -1.77 -10.14
N ALA A 55 -5.10 -1.43 -10.09
CA ALA A 55 -4.65 -0.06 -10.10
C ALA A 55 -5.10 0.65 -11.38
N GLU A 56 -4.94 0.08 -12.57
CA GLU A 56 -5.38 0.65 -13.85
C GLU A 56 -6.84 1.12 -13.87
N LEU A 57 -7.72 0.43 -13.14
CA LEU A 57 -9.14 0.78 -13.01
C LEU A 57 -9.40 2.00 -12.11
N ALA A 58 -8.44 2.40 -11.29
CA ALA A 58 -8.57 3.58 -10.45
C ALA A 58 -8.50 4.87 -11.30
N HIS A 59 -9.33 5.85 -10.96
CA HIS A 59 -9.47 7.11 -11.69
C HIS A 59 -8.13 7.87 -11.84
N PRO A 60 -7.95 8.64 -12.93
CA PRO A 60 -6.84 9.58 -13.02
C PRO A 60 -6.82 10.52 -11.79
N ASN A 61 -5.66 10.72 -11.18
CA ASN A 61 -5.47 11.49 -9.94
C ASN A 61 -6.15 10.87 -8.69
N SER A 62 -6.16 9.55 -8.56
CA SER A 62 -6.74 8.84 -7.40
C SER A 62 -6.10 9.17 -6.04
N GLY A 63 -5.04 9.98 -5.99
CA GLY A 63 -4.38 10.36 -4.74
C GLY A 63 -3.69 9.17 -4.10
N ASP A 64 -4.20 8.71 -2.97
CA ASP A 64 -3.59 7.65 -2.17
C ASP A 64 -4.20 6.26 -2.44
N ALA A 65 -3.40 5.20 -2.32
CA ALA A 65 -3.88 3.82 -2.32
C ALA A 65 -3.67 3.14 -0.96
N LEU A 66 -4.67 2.39 -0.51
CA LEU A 66 -4.61 1.53 0.67
C LEU A 66 -4.44 0.07 0.22
N LEU A 67 -3.35 -0.56 0.65
CA LEU A 67 -3.10 -1.99 0.45
C LEU A 67 -3.30 -2.72 1.77
N VAL A 68 -4.28 -3.62 1.82
CA VAL A 68 -4.59 -4.44 2.99
C VAL A 68 -3.89 -5.79 2.84
N GLY A 69 -3.18 -6.23 3.87
CA GLY A 69 -2.34 -7.44 3.84
C GLY A 69 -0.89 -7.19 3.42
N GLY A 70 -0.37 -5.97 3.63
CA GLY A 70 0.95 -5.54 3.15
C GLY A 70 2.14 -5.94 4.03
N GLY A 71 1.99 -6.91 4.93
CA GLY A 71 2.96 -7.22 5.99
C GLY A 71 4.29 -7.80 5.54
N SER A 72 4.35 -8.45 4.35
CA SER A 72 5.57 -9.10 3.83
C SER A 72 6.15 -8.45 2.57
N VAL A 73 5.35 -7.66 1.84
CA VAL A 73 5.66 -6.92 0.60
C VAL A 73 6.23 -7.72 -0.59
N HIS A 74 6.38 -9.05 -0.49
CA HIS A 74 7.02 -9.86 -1.55
C HIS A 74 6.26 -9.87 -2.88
N ASP A 75 4.95 -9.75 -2.82
CA ASP A 75 4.00 -9.80 -3.95
C ASP A 75 3.47 -8.41 -4.33
N LEU A 76 3.96 -7.34 -3.71
CA LEU A 76 3.51 -5.98 -4.00
C LEU A 76 4.41 -5.30 -5.04
N PRO A 77 3.87 -4.81 -6.17
CA PRO A 77 4.60 -4.03 -7.16
C PRO A 77 4.72 -2.56 -6.70
N LEU A 78 5.42 -2.34 -5.58
CA LEU A 78 5.43 -1.04 -4.90
C LEU A 78 5.99 0.09 -5.76
N ALA A 79 7.01 -0.17 -6.58
CA ALA A 79 7.60 0.85 -7.44
C ALA A 79 6.57 1.35 -8.46
N GLU A 80 5.93 0.42 -9.15
CA GLU A 80 4.91 0.72 -10.17
C GLU A 80 3.66 1.37 -9.57
N LEU A 81 3.28 0.98 -8.35
CA LEU A 81 2.18 1.62 -7.64
C LEU A 81 2.54 3.04 -7.18
N MET A 82 3.78 3.27 -6.73
CA MET A 82 4.26 4.61 -6.33
C MET A 82 4.38 5.58 -7.51
N ASP A 83 4.54 5.09 -8.74
CA ASP A 83 4.49 5.93 -9.94
C ASP A 83 3.06 6.38 -10.28
N ARG A 84 2.05 5.69 -9.75
CA ARG A 84 0.63 5.92 -10.08
C ARG A 84 -0.15 6.64 -8.98
N PHE A 85 0.27 6.51 -7.73
CA PHE A 85 -0.40 7.08 -6.56
C PHE A 85 0.54 8.01 -5.78
N ASP A 86 -0.01 9.09 -5.24
CA ASP A 86 0.74 10.08 -4.44
C ASP A 86 1.29 9.47 -3.14
N ARG A 87 0.59 8.47 -2.59
CA ARG A 87 0.96 7.73 -1.38
C ARG A 87 0.43 6.31 -1.41
N ILE A 88 1.24 5.37 -0.96
CA ILE A 88 0.82 3.99 -0.67
C ILE A 88 0.76 3.81 0.84
N VAL A 89 -0.40 3.41 1.36
CA VAL A 89 -0.61 3.06 2.77
C VAL A 89 -0.70 1.54 2.87
N LEU A 90 0.24 0.92 3.58
CA LEU A 90 0.21 -0.51 3.88
C LEU A 90 -0.49 -0.73 5.22
N LEU A 91 -1.53 -1.55 5.21
CA LEU A 91 -2.23 -1.99 6.42
C LEU A 91 -2.02 -3.49 6.62
N ASP A 92 -1.50 -3.85 7.78
CA ASP A 92 -1.34 -5.24 8.20
C ASP A 92 -1.38 -5.34 9.73
N ILE A 93 -1.71 -6.53 10.24
CA ILE A 93 -1.64 -6.87 11.66
C ILE A 93 -0.20 -7.13 12.13
N ALA A 94 0.69 -7.55 11.22
CA ALA A 94 2.08 -7.81 11.50
C ALA A 94 2.97 -7.43 10.31
N PHE A 95 4.05 -6.69 10.59
CA PHE A 95 5.00 -6.23 9.59
C PHE A 95 6.35 -6.92 9.75
N GLY A 96 6.79 -7.62 8.70
CA GLY A 96 8.12 -8.21 8.59
C GLY A 96 9.22 -7.15 8.39
N VAL A 97 10.47 -7.58 8.38
CA VAL A 97 11.64 -6.68 8.25
C VAL A 97 11.64 -5.95 6.91
N GLU A 98 11.32 -6.64 5.81
CA GLU A 98 11.32 -6.04 4.47
C GLU A 98 10.25 -4.96 4.36
N ALA A 99 9.03 -5.21 4.83
CA ALA A 99 7.96 -4.21 4.83
C ALA A 99 8.34 -2.92 5.59
N ARG A 100 9.15 -3.04 6.65
CA ARG A 100 9.66 -1.89 7.42
C ARG A 100 10.71 -1.06 6.67
N ARG A 101 11.33 -1.60 5.62
CA ARG A 101 12.27 -0.83 4.78
C ARG A 101 11.55 0.12 3.83
N PHE A 102 10.32 -0.20 3.46
CA PHE A 102 9.52 0.58 2.51
C PHE A 102 8.70 1.71 3.15
N GLY A 103 8.81 1.93 4.47
CA GLY A 103 8.14 3.07 5.11
C GLY A 103 8.45 3.27 6.59
N GLN A 104 8.07 4.44 7.10
CA GLN A 104 7.96 4.66 8.54
C GLN A 104 6.73 3.88 9.02
N THR A 105 6.94 2.78 9.76
CA THR A 105 5.83 2.03 10.35
C THR A 105 5.07 2.97 11.29
N LEU A 106 3.86 3.39 10.91
CA LEU A 106 2.96 4.06 11.84
C LEU A 106 2.50 2.97 12.80
N ALA A 107 3.23 2.82 13.90
CA ALA A 107 3.15 1.66 14.78
C ALA A 107 1.75 1.46 15.40
N GLU A 108 0.88 2.45 15.32
CA GLU A 108 -0.54 2.40 15.68
C GLU A 108 -1.18 3.66 15.09
N ALA A 109 -1.82 3.60 13.90
CA ALA A 109 -2.83 4.61 13.58
C ALA A 109 -3.65 4.30 12.33
N VAL A 110 -4.96 4.32 12.50
CA VAL A 110 -5.93 4.82 11.51
C VAL A 110 -5.82 6.36 11.36
N ALA A 111 -4.83 7.03 11.95
CA ALA A 111 -4.69 8.48 11.81
C ALA A 111 -4.18 8.85 10.40
N ALA A 112 -5.15 9.18 9.54
CA ALA A 112 -4.98 9.93 8.30
C ALA A 112 -3.85 10.97 8.41
N MET A 113 -2.80 10.80 7.62
CA MET A 113 -1.83 11.86 7.42
C MET A 113 -2.48 12.95 6.54
N PRO A 114 -2.49 14.24 6.97
CA PRO A 114 -3.23 15.29 6.29
C PRO A 114 -2.78 15.39 4.82
N PRO A 115 -3.71 15.67 3.90
CA PRO A 115 -3.38 15.76 2.49
C PRO A 115 -2.28 16.80 2.29
N ARG A 116 -1.24 16.44 1.54
CA ARG A 116 -0.33 17.44 0.98
C ARG A 116 -1.18 18.40 0.17
N ARG A 117 -1.11 19.70 0.49
CA ARG A 117 -1.90 20.75 -0.17
C ARG A 117 -1.74 20.63 -1.69
N HIS A 118 -2.75 20.10 -2.37
CA HIS A 118 -2.84 20.18 -3.82
C HIS A 118 -2.86 21.65 -4.22
N ARG A 119 -1.83 22.11 -4.96
CA ARG A 119 -1.95 23.33 -5.76
C ARG A 119 -2.90 23.01 -6.91
N HIS A 120 -4.20 23.21 -6.70
CA HIS A 120 -5.13 23.36 -7.81
C HIS A 120 -4.69 24.58 -8.62
N ARG A 121 -4.02 24.32 -9.74
CA ARG A 121 -3.86 25.30 -10.83
C ARG A 121 -5.27 25.53 -11.39
N ARG A 122 -5.90 26.63 -10.98
CA ARG A 122 -7.17 27.10 -11.57
C ARG A 122 -6.99 27.17 -13.09
N LEU A 123 -7.60 26.25 -13.82
CA LEU A 123 -7.97 26.48 -15.21
C LEU A 123 -9.16 27.45 -15.16
N ALA A 124 -8.87 28.74 -15.21
CA ALA A 124 -9.87 29.79 -15.42
C ALA A 124 -10.33 29.72 -16.89
N GLY A 125 -11.23 28.80 -17.19
CA GLY A 125 -12.05 28.85 -18.39
C GLY A 125 -13.05 30.00 -18.24
N LYS A 126 -12.87 31.07 -19.03
CA LYS A 126 -13.85 32.14 -19.19
C LYS A 126 -15.12 31.56 -19.83
N THR A 127 -16.21 31.50 -19.10
CA THR A 127 -17.55 31.33 -19.67
C THR A 127 -17.99 32.67 -20.27
N PRO A 128 -18.45 32.75 -21.54
CA PRO A 128 -18.98 33.99 -22.09
C PRO A 128 -20.36 34.31 -21.51
N GLN A 129 -20.57 35.59 -21.22
CA GLN A 129 -21.80 36.20 -20.70
C GLN A 129 -22.86 36.28 -21.81
N PRO A 130 -24.13 35.88 -21.60
CA PRO A 130 -25.17 36.09 -22.60
C PRO A 130 -25.65 37.54 -22.57
N ALA A 131 -25.66 38.18 -23.75
CA ALA A 131 -26.16 39.52 -23.98
C ALA A 131 -27.67 39.59 -23.71
N ALA A 132 -28.07 40.49 -22.81
CA ALA A 132 -29.47 40.82 -22.56
C ALA A 132 -30.06 41.50 -23.81
N ARG A 133 -31.03 40.83 -24.45
CA ARG A 133 -31.89 41.43 -25.48
C ARG A 133 -32.76 42.50 -24.84
N ARG A 134 -32.62 43.73 -25.33
CA ARG A 134 -33.63 44.80 -25.20
C ARG A 134 -34.93 44.33 -25.85
N ILE A 135 -36.05 44.47 -25.16
CA ILE A 135 -37.37 44.59 -25.77
C ILE A 135 -37.96 45.90 -25.26
N ALA A 136 -38.55 46.62 -26.22
CA ALA A 136 -39.14 47.94 -26.13
C ALA A 136 -40.33 48.02 -25.16
#